data_AF-A0A0V7ZPY2-F1
#
_entry.id   AF-A0A0V7ZPY2-F1
#
_cell.length_a   1.000
_cell.length_b   1.000
_cell.length_c   1.000
_cell.angle_alpha   90.00
_cell.angle_beta   90.00
_cell.angle_gamma   90.00
#
_symmetry.space_group_name_H-M   'P 1'
#
loop_
_entity.id
_entity.type
_entity.pdbx_description
1 polymer ?
#
loop_
_entity_poly.entity_id
_entity_poly.type
_entity_poly.pdbx_seq_one_letter_code
_entity_poly.pdbx_strand_id
1 'polypeptide(L)'
;MSKFKMLATDYDETIATKGTLTNSAEKALLLAKEAGYLLSIVTGRGFDSLLYACPQIEMFDSVVAENGAILYFPSTGKLEFLANSPPLEFLGQLMKNGVPFHQDRVVTAVYSQYAEKVNAIVNEFKFPLQIIPHKNRPLILPAGIDKAKGLEKALLHFDFTSERVIAIGDAENDLQLFDICGFKVAVGNAQDVVKAKANWVATKVHGDGVSEFIKEYLLAP
;
A
#
# COMPACT_ATOMS: atom_id res chain seq x y z
N MET A 1 17.53 -1.68 -22.36
CA MET A 1 17.20 -1.86 -20.93
C MET A 1 15.80 -1.34 -20.68
N SER A 2 14.98 -2.07 -19.92
CA SER A 2 13.63 -1.62 -19.55
C SER A 2 13.69 -0.23 -18.91
N LYS A 3 12.76 0.66 -19.31
CA LYS A 3 12.61 2.00 -18.73
C LYS A 3 12.15 1.94 -17.27
N PHE A 4 11.45 0.85 -16.92
CA PHE A 4 10.99 0.57 -15.58
C PHE A 4 12.06 -0.15 -14.77
N LYS A 5 12.10 0.12 -13.47
CA LYS A 5 13.11 -0.37 -12.54
C LYS A 5 12.55 -1.02 -11.29
N MET A 6 11.28 -0.75 -10.95
CA MET A 6 10.65 -1.25 -9.73
C MET A 6 9.19 -1.66 -9.97
N LEU A 7 8.76 -2.72 -9.30
CA LEU A 7 7.36 -3.08 -9.15
C LEU A 7 6.90 -2.63 -7.75
N ALA A 8 5.93 -1.72 -7.69
CA ALA A 8 5.28 -1.30 -6.47
C ALA A 8 3.88 -1.92 -6.42
N THR A 9 3.62 -2.81 -5.46
CA THR A 9 2.36 -3.56 -5.40
C THR A 9 1.59 -3.20 -4.14
N ASP A 10 0.26 -3.09 -4.24
CA ASP A 10 -0.56 -3.28 -3.04
C ASP A 10 -0.38 -4.71 -2.50
N TYR A 11 -0.73 -4.91 -1.24
CA TYR A 11 -0.62 -6.20 -0.58
C TYR A 11 -1.92 -7.02 -0.69
N ASP A 12 -3.00 -6.57 -0.05
CA ASP A 12 -4.21 -7.36 0.15
C ASP A 12 -5.06 -7.40 -1.09
N GLU A 13 -5.51 -8.58 -1.50
CA GLU A 13 -6.30 -8.78 -2.73
C GLU A 13 -5.53 -8.44 -4.02
N THR A 14 -4.26 -8.05 -3.92
CA THR A 14 -3.33 -7.86 -5.04
C THR A 14 -2.28 -8.97 -5.08
N ILE A 15 -1.34 -9.04 -4.12
CA ILE A 15 -0.35 -10.16 -4.03
C ILE A 15 -0.71 -11.18 -2.94
N ALA A 16 -1.63 -10.83 -2.05
CA ALA A 16 -2.06 -11.65 -0.93
C ALA A 16 -3.54 -12.01 -1.01
N THR A 17 -3.89 -13.18 -0.47
CA THR A 17 -5.29 -13.60 -0.27
C THR A 17 -5.47 -14.04 1.16
N LYS A 18 -6.59 -13.65 1.80
CA LYS A 18 -6.84 -13.91 3.24
C LYS A 18 -5.69 -13.42 4.14
N GLY A 19 -5.01 -12.35 3.72
CA GLY A 19 -3.94 -11.71 4.46
C GLY A 19 -2.58 -12.43 4.42
N THR A 20 -2.37 -13.35 3.48
CA THR A 20 -1.07 -14.01 3.28
C THR A 20 -0.65 -13.91 1.83
N LEU A 21 0.64 -13.62 1.60
CA LEU A 21 1.26 -13.61 0.27
C LEU A 21 1.00 -14.94 -0.43
N THR A 22 0.51 -14.91 -1.67
CA THR A 22 0.26 -16.15 -2.41
C THR A 22 1.55 -16.73 -2.97
N ASN A 23 1.64 -18.06 -3.03
CA ASN A 23 2.77 -18.76 -3.65
C ASN A 23 2.98 -18.36 -5.12
N SER A 24 1.91 -18.00 -5.83
CA SER A 24 1.99 -17.56 -7.23
C SER A 24 2.59 -16.17 -7.36
N ALA A 25 2.17 -15.22 -6.52
CA ALA A 25 2.75 -13.88 -6.47
C ALA A 25 4.22 -13.95 -6.05
N GLU A 26 4.55 -14.69 -4.98
CA GLU A 26 5.91 -14.82 -4.47
C GLU A 26 6.87 -15.29 -5.58
N LYS A 27 6.55 -16.40 -6.24
CA LYS A 27 7.38 -16.94 -7.33
C LYS A 27 7.53 -15.96 -8.49
N ALA A 28 6.46 -15.25 -8.85
CA ALA A 28 6.52 -14.29 -9.96
C ALA A 28 7.33 -13.05 -9.61
N LEU A 29 7.19 -12.53 -8.39
CA LEU A 29 7.98 -11.39 -7.91
C LEU A 29 9.47 -11.75 -7.82
N LEU A 30 9.81 -12.97 -7.38
CA LEU A 30 11.20 -13.45 -7.40
C LEU A 30 11.77 -13.50 -8.84
N LEU A 31 11.00 -13.97 -9.82
CA LEU A 31 11.41 -13.93 -11.23
C LEU A 31 11.66 -12.49 -11.73
N ALA A 32 10.79 -11.54 -11.34
CA ALA A 32 11.03 -10.13 -11.66
C ALA A 32 12.32 -9.62 -10.99
N LYS A 33 12.60 -10.02 -9.75
CA LYS A 33 13.83 -9.66 -9.05
C LYS A 33 15.07 -10.23 -9.73
N GLU A 34 15.04 -11.49 -10.16
CA GLU A 34 16.10 -12.14 -10.95
C GLU A 34 16.34 -11.44 -12.29
N ALA A 35 15.27 -10.91 -12.91
CA ALA A 35 15.37 -10.09 -14.12
C ALA A 35 15.86 -8.65 -13.88
N GLY A 36 16.19 -8.29 -12.63
CA GLY A 36 16.78 -7.01 -12.25
C GLY A 36 15.79 -5.91 -11.85
N TYR A 37 14.53 -6.25 -11.58
CA TYR A 37 13.58 -5.30 -11.01
C TYR A 37 13.70 -5.25 -9.48
N LEU A 38 13.58 -4.06 -8.91
CA LEU A 38 13.36 -3.90 -7.47
C LEU A 38 11.89 -4.14 -7.12
N LEU A 39 11.63 -4.55 -5.89
CA LEU A 39 10.29 -4.84 -5.39
C LEU A 39 9.93 -3.90 -4.23
N SER A 40 8.72 -3.37 -4.25
CA SER A 40 8.16 -2.54 -3.17
C SER A 40 6.75 -2.98 -2.81
N ILE A 41 6.48 -3.14 -1.52
CA ILE A 41 5.10 -3.24 -1.01
C ILE A 41 4.60 -1.82 -0.72
N VAL A 42 3.40 -1.48 -1.15
CA VAL A 42 2.73 -0.20 -0.85
C VAL A 42 1.33 -0.46 -0.30
N THR A 43 1.18 -0.48 1.02
CA THR A 43 -0.02 -1.00 1.70
C THR A 43 -0.61 -0.06 2.75
N GLY A 44 -1.91 -0.19 2.97
CA GLY A 44 -2.62 0.43 4.10
C GLY A 44 -2.44 -0.32 5.44
N ARG A 45 -1.85 -1.52 5.42
CA ARG A 45 -1.64 -2.33 6.64
C ARG A 45 -0.73 -1.64 7.65
N GLY A 46 -1.04 -1.85 8.92
CA GLY A 46 -0.14 -1.63 10.06
C GLY A 46 1.18 -2.34 9.89
N PHE A 47 2.31 -1.66 10.16
CA PHE A 47 3.63 -2.22 9.89
C PHE A 47 3.87 -3.55 10.63
N ASP A 48 3.52 -3.63 11.90
CA ASP A 48 3.68 -4.86 12.70
C ASP A 48 2.77 -5.99 12.21
N SER A 49 1.55 -5.66 11.81
CA SER A 49 0.62 -6.63 11.22
C SER A 49 1.13 -7.19 9.88
N LEU A 50 1.84 -6.36 9.11
CA LEU A 50 2.44 -6.76 7.84
C LEU A 50 3.60 -7.73 8.06
N LEU A 51 4.46 -7.49 9.06
CA LEU A 51 5.57 -8.40 9.40
C LEU A 51 5.07 -9.81 9.72
N TYR A 52 3.92 -9.92 10.40
CA TYR A 52 3.29 -11.22 10.66
C TYR A 52 2.66 -11.84 9.40
N ALA A 53 1.98 -11.01 8.59
CA ALA A 53 1.28 -11.46 7.38
C ALA A 53 2.23 -11.88 6.24
N CYS A 54 3.39 -11.24 6.15
CA CYS A 54 4.40 -11.46 5.11
C CYS A 54 5.75 -11.86 5.71
N PRO A 55 5.93 -13.14 6.11
CA PRO A 55 7.24 -13.65 6.54
C PRO A 55 8.34 -13.47 5.49
N GLN A 56 7.98 -13.36 4.21
CA GLN A 56 8.87 -13.13 3.08
C GLN A 56 9.27 -11.66 2.89
N ILE A 57 8.99 -10.76 3.83
CA ILE A 57 9.22 -9.31 3.67
C ILE A 57 10.66 -8.96 3.23
N GLU A 58 11.63 -9.80 3.59
CA GLU A 58 13.06 -9.67 3.22
C GLU A 58 13.33 -9.78 1.71
N MET A 59 12.38 -10.32 0.91
CA MET A 59 12.52 -10.33 -0.55
C MET A 59 12.31 -8.94 -1.18
N PHE A 60 11.68 -8.01 -0.46
CA PHE A 60 11.37 -6.68 -0.95
C PHE A 60 12.53 -5.71 -0.68
N ASP A 61 12.72 -4.76 -1.59
CA ASP A 61 13.78 -3.74 -1.47
C ASP A 61 13.29 -2.53 -0.66
N SER A 62 11.98 -2.28 -0.65
CA SER A 62 11.33 -1.30 0.22
C SER A 62 9.91 -1.71 0.58
N VAL A 63 9.41 -1.15 1.68
CA VAL A 63 8.05 -1.32 2.15
C VAL A 63 7.52 0.05 2.57
N VAL A 64 6.41 0.44 1.96
CA VAL A 64 5.62 1.62 2.29
C VAL A 64 4.38 1.12 3.03
N ALA A 65 4.41 1.18 4.36
CA ALA A 65 3.34 0.69 5.23
C ALA A 65 2.49 1.85 5.76
N GLU A 66 1.37 1.51 6.41
CA GLU A 66 0.49 2.46 7.08
C GLU A 66 0.05 3.61 6.17
N ASN A 67 -0.35 3.25 4.95
CA ASN A 67 -0.84 4.17 3.93
C ASN A 67 0.18 5.28 3.60
N GLY A 68 1.47 4.95 3.63
CA GLY A 68 2.55 5.89 3.33
C GLY A 68 3.18 6.56 4.54
N ALA A 69 2.75 6.25 5.76
CA ALA A 69 3.31 6.87 6.96
C ALA A 69 4.67 6.27 7.38
N ILE A 70 4.98 5.05 6.96
CA ILE A 70 6.18 4.32 7.38
C ILE A 70 6.90 3.74 6.18
N LEU A 71 8.21 3.94 6.15
CA LEU A 71 9.12 3.29 5.21
C LEU A 71 9.98 2.26 5.95
N TYR A 72 10.11 1.07 5.37
CA TYR A 72 11.01 0.03 5.86
C TYR A 72 11.87 -0.50 4.71
N PHE A 73 13.16 -0.67 4.97
CA PHE A 73 14.15 -1.16 4.01
C PHE A 73 14.78 -2.45 4.53
N PRO A 74 14.26 -3.63 4.13
CA PRO A 74 14.63 -4.92 4.73
C PRO A 74 16.14 -5.18 4.74
N SER A 75 16.83 -4.86 3.63
CA SER A 75 18.28 -5.05 3.48
C SER A 75 19.15 -4.36 4.55
N THR A 76 18.64 -3.29 5.17
CA THR A 76 19.35 -2.53 6.21
C THR A 76 18.65 -2.57 7.56
N GLY A 77 17.42 -3.10 7.64
CA GLY A 77 16.53 -2.96 8.78
C GLY A 77 16.11 -1.51 9.08
N LYS A 78 16.38 -0.56 8.18
CA LYS A 78 16.09 0.86 8.41
C LYS A 78 14.57 1.09 8.40
N LEU A 79 14.08 1.73 9.46
CA LEU A 79 12.69 2.13 9.61
C LEU A 79 12.60 3.66 9.70
N GLU A 80 11.82 4.28 8.82
CA GLU A 80 11.60 5.72 8.79
C GLU A 80 10.12 6.06 8.97
N PHE A 81 9.85 7.09 9.77
CA PHE A 81 8.51 7.63 9.98
C PHE A 81 8.36 8.92 9.20
N LEU A 82 7.38 8.97 8.31
CA LEU A 82 7.03 10.17 7.53
C LEU A 82 5.99 11.04 8.22
N ALA A 83 5.34 10.51 9.26
CA ALA A 83 4.44 11.23 10.13
C ALA A 83 4.42 10.65 11.54
N ASN A 84 3.96 11.46 12.50
CA ASN A 84 3.70 11.03 13.86
C ASN A 84 2.29 10.43 13.98
N SER A 85 2.08 9.54 14.94
CA SER A 85 0.72 9.09 15.32
C SER A 85 -0.21 10.28 15.60
N PRO A 86 -1.53 10.14 15.35
CA PRO A 86 -2.55 11.02 15.88
C PRO A 86 -2.31 11.32 17.37
N PRO A 87 -2.50 12.57 17.81
CA PRO A 87 -2.24 12.97 19.19
C PRO A 87 -3.05 12.14 20.20
N LEU A 88 -2.51 11.94 21.41
CA LEU A 88 -3.20 11.19 22.46
C LEU A 88 -4.55 11.80 22.84
N GLU A 89 -4.69 13.12 22.71
CA GLU A 89 -5.94 13.84 22.92
C GLU A 89 -7.02 13.39 21.94
N PHE A 90 -6.65 13.11 20.68
CA PHE A 90 -7.57 12.59 19.67
C PHE A 90 -8.02 11.18 20.03
N LEU A 91 -7.09 10.29 20.39
CA LEU A 91 -7.42 8.93 20.83
C LEU A 91 -8.34 8.95 22.07
N GLY A 92 -8.07 9.87 23.00
CA GLY A 92 -8.93 10.14 24.14
C GLY A 92 -10.34 10.58 23.76
N GLN A 93 -10.51 11.37 22.69
CA GLN A 93 -11.82 11.73 22.16
C GLN A 93 -12.56 10.53 21.57
N LEU A 94 -11.87 9.65 20.83
CA LEU A 94 -12.48 8.40 20.33
C LEU A 94 -13.00 7.54 21.49
N MET A 95 -12.19 7.35 22.53
CA MET A 95 -12.56 6.58 23.73
C MET A 95 -13.77 7.18 24.46
N LYS A 96 -13.75 8.50 24.71
CA LYS A 96 -14.87 9.21 25.37
C LYS A 96 -16.18 9.10 24.58
N ASN A 97 -16.05 8.99 23.26
CA ASN A 97 -17.15 8.81 22.35
C ASN A 97 -17.51 7.33 22.12
N GLY A 98 -16.94 6.38 22.85
CA GLY A 98 -17.24 4.96 22.69
C GLY A 98 -17.00 4.45 21.26
N VAL A 99 -16.01 5.01 20.57
CA VAL A 99 -15.56 4.55 19.25
C VAL A 99 -14.42 3.56 19.47
N PRO A 100 -14.62 2.25 19.24
CA PRO A 100 -13.54 1.27 19.26
C PRO A 100 -12.59 1.55 18.10
N PHE A 101 -11.29 1.51 18.37
CA PHE A 101 -10.25 1.69 17.38
C PHE A 101 -9.10 0.71 17.61
N HIS A 102 -8.30 0.52 16.56
CA HIS A 102 -7.00 -0.11 16.61
C HIS A 102 -5.95 0.94 16.26
N GLN A 103 -4.97 1.13 17.13
CA GLN A 103 -3.87 2.05 16.91
C GLN A 103 -2.65 1.25 16.45
N ASP A 104 -2.21 1.46 15.21
CA ASP A 104 -0.91 1.04 14.70
C ASP A 104 0.15 2.08 15.10
N ARG A 105 1.33 2.11 14.47
CA ARG A 105 2.39 3.02 14.89
C ARG A 105 2.10 4.47 14.52
N VAL A 106 1.38 4.70 13.43
CA VAL A 106 0.94 6.01 12.95
C VAL A 106 -0.55 6.03 12.60
N VAL A 107 -1.11 4.95 12.07
CA VAL A 107 -2.51 4.92 11.64
C VAL A 107 -3.45 4.46 12.76
N THR A 108 -4.60 5.13 12.87
CA THR A 108 -5.71 4.67 13.72
C THR A 108 -6.82 4.09 12.84
N ALA A 109 -7.08 2.79 12.92
CA ALA A 109 -8.18 2.14 12.22
C ALA A 109 -9.45 2.08 13.07
N VAL A 110 -10.59 2.47 12.51
CA VAL A 110 -11.92 2.43 13.17
C VAL A 110 -12.88 1.56 12.36
N TYR A 111 -13.97 1.07 12.95
CA TYR A 111 -14.99 0.35 12.17
C TYR A 111 -15.87 1.32 11.38
N SER A 112 -16.20 0.98 10.14
CA SER A 112 -17.01 1.83 9.24
C SER A 112 -18.37 2.23 9.82
N GLN A 113 -18.95 1.43 10.70
CA GLN A 113 -20.19 1.78 11.41
C GLN A 113 -20.07 3.03 12.30
N TYR A 114 -18.86 3.48 12.64
CA TYR A 114 -18.61 4.70 13.40
C TYR A 114 -18.21 5.90 12.51
N ALA A 115 -18.29 5.78 11.18
CA ALA A 115 -17.79 6.79 10.24
C ALA A 115 -18.36 8.19 10.51
N GLU A 116 -19.66 8.33 10.74
CA GLU A 116 -20.28 9.64 11.03
C GLU A 116 -19.72 10.26 12.32
N LYS A 117 -19.55 9.46 13.37
CA LYS A 117 -19.03 9.93 14.65
C LYS A 117 -17.55 10.31 14.54
N VAL A 118 -16.77 9.51 13.82
CA VAL A 118 -15.35 9.78 13.57
C VAL A 118 -15.18 11.04 12.74
N ASN A 119 -16.00 11.23 11.71
CA ASN A 119 -16.01 12.46 10.90
C ASN A 119 -16.26 13.69 11.78
N ALA A 120 -17.26 13.65 12.68
CA ALA A 120 -17.52 14.75 13.60
C ALA A 120 -16.32 15.05 14.52
N ILE A 121 -15.72 14.02 15.10
CA ILE A 121 -14.54 14.16 15.98
C ILE A 121 -13.35 14.75 15.20
N VAL A 122 -13.06 14.23 14.01
CA VAL A 122 -11.95 14.72 13.15
C VAL A 122 -12.18 16.18 12.75
N ASN A 123 -13.41 16.56 12.39
CA ASN A 123 -13.72 17.93 11.96
C ASN A 123 -13.61 18.96 13.10
N GLU A 124 -13.91 18.57 14.34
CA GLU A 124 -13.77 19.43 15.51
C GLU A 124 -12.34 19.47 16.07
N PHE A 125 -11.49 18.51 15.69
CA PHE A 125 -10.14 18.40 16.20
C PHE A 125 -9.20 19.39 15.53
N LYS A 126 -8.45 20.16 16.32
CA LYS A 126 -7.57 21.24 15.82
C LYS A 126 -6.33 20.74 15.07
N PHE A 127 -6.00 19.46 15.18
CA PHE A 127 -4.86 18.87 14.48
C PHE A 127 -5.31 18.37 13.11
N PRO A 128 -4.56 18.63 12.02
CA PRO A 128 -4.98 18.23 10.69
C PRO A 128 -4.89 16.70 10.53
N LEU A 129 -6.04 16.04 10.66
CA LEU A 129 -6.24 14.63 10.41
C LEU A 129 -7.03 14.44 9.11
N GLN A 130 -6.84 13.29 8.47
CA GLN A 130 -7.61 12.86 7.32
C GLN A 130 -8.13 11.44 7.56
N ILE A 131 -9.23 11.11 6.89
CA ILE A 131 -9.83 9.78 6.92
C ILE A 131 -9.67 9.18 5.53
N ILE A 132 -8.97 8.05 5.46
CA ILE A 132 -8.73 7.31 4.22
C ILE A 132 -9.68 6.12 4.17
N PRO A 133 -10.49 5.98 3.11
CA PRO A 133 -11.30 4.80 2.88
C PRO A 133 -10.42 3.55 2.79
N HIS A 134 -10.75 2.52 3.56
CA HIS A 134 -10.01 1.25 3.55
C HIS A 134 -10.92 0.09 3.97
N LYS A 135 -11.59 -0.51 2.97
CA LYS A 135 -12.53 -1.64 3.18
C LYS A 135 -13.53 -1.30 4.31
N ASN A 136 -13.66 -2.17 5.31
CA ASN A 136 -14.55 -1.97 6.47
C ASN A 136 -13.89 -1.24 7.64
N ARG A 137 -12.65 -0.76 7.48
CA ARG A 137 -11.91 -0.05 8.52
C ARG A 137 -11.27 1.23 8.00
N PRO A 138 -11.99 2.36 7.95
CA PRO A 138 -11.38 3.65 7.63
C PRO A 138 -10.14 3.92 8.48
N LEU A 139 -9.12 4.48 7.85
CA LEU A 139 -7.83 4.80 8.48
C LEU A 139 -7.78 6.29 8.79
N ILE A 140 -7.47 6.65 10.02
CA ILE A 140 -7.25 8.04 10.43
C ILE A 140 -5.74 8.24 10.61
N LEU A 141 -5.21 9.28 10.00
CA LEU A 141 -3.79 9.63 10.03
C LEU A 141 -3.61 11.13 9.82
N PRO A 142 -2.42 11.69 10.11
CA PRO A 142 -2.13 13.09 9.79
C PRO A 142 -2.37 13.40 8.32
N ALA A 143 -2.89 14.61 8.06
CA ALA A 143 -3.11 15.08 6.71
C ALA A 143 -1.80 15.17 5.92
N GLY A 144 -1.89 14.96 4.61
CA GLY A 144 -0.75 15.09 3.71
C GLY A 144 0.08 13.81 3.56
N ILE A 145 -0.34 12.70 4.15
CA ILE A 145 0.29 11.37 3.98
C ILE A 145 -0.62 10.48 3.13
N ASP A 146 -0.04 9.83 2.14
CA ASP A 146 -0.74 8.87 1.28
C ASP A 146 0.27 7.88 0.67
N LYS A 147 -0.25 6.82 0.05
CA LYS A 147 0.56 5.79 -0.61
C LYS A 147 1.52 6.37 -1.66
N ALA A 148 1.07 7.37 -2.40
CA ALA A 148 1.85 7.99 -3.47
C ALA A 148 3.07 8.73 -2.90
N LYS A 149 2.87 9.60 -1.91
CA LYS A 149 3.98 10.30 -1.22
C LYS A 149 4.90 9.36 -0.49
N GLY A 150 4.35 8.32 0.15
CA GLY A 150 5.16 7.29 0.80
C GLY A 150 6.09 6.61 -0.21
N LEU A 151 5.56 6.24 -1.38
CA LEU A 151 6.38 5.68 -2.46
C LEU A 151 7.40 6.69 -2.99
N GLU A 152 7.01 7.94 -3.28
CA GLU A 152 7.96 8.98 -3.74
C GLU A 152 9.13 9.14 -2.77
N LYS A 153 8.87 9.15 -1.46
CA LYS A 153 9.92 9.20 -0.44
C LYS A 153 10.79 7.95 -0.42
N ALA A 154 10.21 6.76 -0.59
CA ALA A 154 10.98 5.52 -0.72
C ALA A 154 11.90 5.52 -1.95
N LEU A 155 11.41 6.03 -3.10
CA LEU A 155 12.15 6.07 -4.36
C LEU A 155 13.41 6.94 -4.31
N LEU A 156 13.45 7.96 -3.44
CA LEU A 156 14.65 8.79 -3.23
C LEU A 156 15.85 7.97 -2.73
N HIS A 157 15.63 6.85 -2.04
CA HIS A 157 16.70 5.96 -1.59
C HIS A 157 17.31 5.13 -2.71
N PHE A 158 16.67 5.10 -3.88
CA PHE A 158 17.11 4.36 -5.07
C PHE A 158 17.48 5.28 -6.24
N ASP A 159 17.50 6.60 -6.04
CA ASP A 159 17.67 7.62 -7.09
C ASP A 159 16.67 7.44 -8.26
N PHE A 160 15.45 7.00 -7.94
CA PHE A 160 14.39 6.78 -8.92
C PHE A 160 13.29 7.84 -8.83
N THR A 161 12.58 8.00 -9.95
CA THR A 161 11.33 8.75 -10.02
C THR A 161 10.18 7.80 -10.30
N SER A 162 8.95 8.20 -9.97
CA SER A 162 7.76 7.34 -10.07
C SER A 162 7.45 6.89 -11.50
N GLU A 163 7.92 7.62 -12.53
CA GLU A 163 7.78 7.23 -13.94
C GLU A 163 8.56 5.94 -14.28
N ARG A 164 9.52 5.55 -13.44
CA ARG A 164 10.26 4.28 -13.55
C ARG A 164 9.59 3.12 -12.79
N VAL A 165 8.41 3.33 -12.22
CA VAL A 165 7.71 2.32 -11.42
C VAL A 165 6.52 1.74 -12.17
N ILE A 166 6.34 0.43 -12.02
CA ILE A 166 5.14 -0.31 -12.39
C ILE A 166 4.29 -0.45 -11.11
N ALA A 167 3.14 0.20 -11.06
CA ALA A 167 2.17 0.05 -9.99
C ALA A 167 1.23 -1.12 -10.25
N ILE A 168 0.98 -1.93 -9.23
CA ILE A 168 0.05 -3.07 -9.27
C ILE A 168 -0.96 -2.93 -8.12
N GLY A 169 -2.26 -2.92 -8.41
CA GLY A 169 -3.29 -2.73 -7.38
C GLY A 169 -4.66 -3.26 -7.79
N ASP A 170 -5.62 -3.18 -6.87
CA ASP A 170 -6.98 -3.70 -7.03
C ASP A 170 -8.09 -2.70 -6.65
N ALA A 171 -7.81 -1.73 -5.79
CA ALA A 171 -8.85 -0.90 -5.17
C ALA A 171 -8.66 0.60 -5.38
N GLU A 172 -9.71 1.38 -5.09
CA GLU A 172 -9.73 2.84 -5.31
C GLU A 172 -8.59 3.59 -4.61
N ASN A 173 -8.15 3.12 -3.44
CA ASN A 173 -7.01 3.70 -2.73
C ASN A 173 -5.66 3.50 -3.44
N ASP A 174 -5.59 2.67 -4.49
CA ASP A 174 -4.42 2.53 -5.35
C ASP A 174 -4.42 3.53 -6.51
N LEU A 175 -5.52 4.25 -6.76
CA LEU A 175 -5.59 5.23 -7.85
C LEU A 175 -4.56 6.35 -7.67
N GLN A 176 -4.27 6.76 -6.44
CA GLN A 176 -3.23 7.74 -6.14
C GLN A 176 -1.84 7.24 -6.55
N LEU A 177 -1.57 5.94 -6.33
CA LEU A 177 -0.34 5.29 -6.77
C LEU A 177 -0.28 5.22 -8.31
N PHE A 178 -1.40 4.91 -8.96
CA PHE A 178 -1.55 4.86 -10.42
C PHE A 178 -1.35 6.22 -11.08
N ASP A 179 -1.73 7.31 -10.42
CA ASP A 179 -1.62 8.66 -10.96
C ASP A 179 -0.15 9.11 -11.09
N ILE A 180 0.75 8.62 -10.22
CA ILE A 180 2.19 8.97 -10.25
C ILE A 180 3.07 7.95 -10.99
N CYS A 181 2.66 6.69 -11.11
CA CYS A 181 3.50 5.63 -11.66
C CYS A 181 3.47 5.56 -13.20
N GLY A 182 4.63 5.21 -13.78
CA GLY A 182 4.81 5.18 -15.24
C GLY A 182 4.13 4.02 -15.97
N PHE A 183 3.76 2.95 -15.26
CA PHE A 183 2.93 1.87 -15.78
C PHE A 183 1.99 1.37 -14.69
N LYS A 184 0.78 0.98 -15.09
CA LYS A 184 -0.32 0.65 -14.17
C LYS A 184 -0.90 -0.70 -14.53
N VAL A 185 -1.01 -1.57 -13.53
CA VAL A 185 -1.50 -2.94 -13.67
C VAL A 185 -2.64 -3.15 -12.71
N ALA A 186 -3.81 -3.48 -13.23
CA ALA A 186 -4.95 -3.91 -12.41
C ALA A 186 -5.06 -5.44 -12.44
N VAL A 187 -5.19 -6.08 -11.28
CA VAL A 187 -5.49 -7.52 -11.20
C VAL A 187 -6.95 -7.81 -11.57
N GLY A 188 -7.30 -9.06 -11.89
CA GLY A 188 -8.63 -9.41 -12.40
C GLY A 188 -9.79 -9.12 -11.45
N ASN A 189 -9.55 -9.13 -10.13
CA ASN A 189 -10.53 -8.76 -9.09
C ASN A 189 -10.58 -7.25 -8.82
N ALA A 190 -9.77 -6.45 -9.52
CA ALA A 190 -9.75 -5.01 -9.31
C ALA A 190 -11.10 -4.37 -9.65
N GLN A 191 -11.42 -3.28 -8.95
CA GLN A 191 -12.61 -2.49 -9.20
C GLN A 191 -12.57 -1.87 -10.62
N ASP A 192 -13.73 -1.65 -11.23
CA ASP A 192 -13.83 -1.15 -12.60
C ASP A 192 -13.15 0.21 -12.78
N VAL A 193 -13.24 1.07 -11.75
CA VAL A 193 -12.56 2.38 -11.73
C VAL A 193 -11.04 2.26 -11.79
N VAL A 194 -10.46 1.19 -11.22
CA VAL A 194 -9.02 0.91 -11.25
C VAL A 194 -8.62 0.33 -12.59
N LYS A 195 -9.38 -0.65 -13.10
CA LYS A 195 -9.17 -1.26 -14.43
C LYS A 195 -9.21 -0.21 -15.53
N ALA A 196 -10.14 0.74 -15.46
CA ALA A 196 -10.28 1.82 -16.44
C ALA A 196 -9.05 2.76 -16.51
N LYS A 197 -8.27 2.87 -15.43
CA LYS A 197 -7.03 3.66 -15.41
C LYS A 197 -5.78 2.84 -15.75
N ALA A 198 -5.85 1.52 -15.78
CA ALA A 198 -4.68 0.65 -15.94
C ALA A 198 -4.16 0.64 -17.40
N ASN A 199 -2.86 0.48 -17.56
CA ASN A 199 -2.24 0.23 -18.87
C ASN A 199 -2.39 -1.23 -19.29
N TRP A 200 -2.50 -2.13 -18.31
CA TRP A 200 -2.70 -3.55 -18.52
C TRP A 200 -3.61 -4.11 -17.42
N VAL A 201 -4.53 -5.00 -17.79
CA VAL A 201 -5.49 -5.61 -16.88
C VAL A 201 -5.33 -7.13 -16.95
N ALA A 202 -5.09 -7.76 -15.81
CA ALA A 202 -4.96 -9.20 -15.71
C ALA A 202 -6.30 -9.90 -15.94
N THR A 203 -6.28 -11.08 -16.56
CA THR A 203 -7.46 -11.95 -16.60
C THR A 203 -7.64 -12.71 -15.29
N LYS A 204 -6.54 -13.03 -14.60
CA LYS A 204 -6.53 -13.73 -13.31
C LYS A 204 -6.60 -12.77 -12.13
N VAL A 205 -7.11 -13.26 -11.01
CA VAL A 205 -7.30 -12.48 -9.78
C VAL A 205 -6.10 -12.58 -8.84
N HIS A 206 -5.95 -11.59 -7.97
CA HIS A 206 -4.96 -11.56 -6.90
C HIS A 206 -3.54 -11.89 -7.41
N GLY A 207 -2.78 -12.68 -6.64
CA GLY A 207 -1.41 -13.02 -6.99
C GLY A 207 -1.25 -13.81 -8.29
N ASP A 208 -2.31 -14.49 -8.75
CA ASP A 208 -2.29 -15.15 -10.06
C ASP A 208 -2.33 -14.11 -11.21
N GLY A 209 -3.01 -12.98 -11.01
CA GLY A 209 -2.99 -11.85 -11.94
C GLY A 209 -1.64 -11.13 -11.98
N VAL A 210 -0.97 -11.01 -10.82
CA VAL A 210 0.42 -10.51 -10.77
C VAL A 210 1.37 -11.48 -11.48
N SER A 211 1.20 -12.78 -11.26
CA SER A 211 1.96 -13.83 -11.95
C SER A 211 1.76 -13.80 -13.46
N GLU A 212 0.52 -13.64 -13.92
CA GLU A 212 0.17 -13.47 -15.33
C GLU A 212 0.88 -12.26 -15.93
N PHE A 213 0.77 -11.08 -15.30
CA PHE A 213 1.44 -9.87 -15.77
C PHE A 213 2.95 -10.07 -15.93
N ILE A 214 3.60 -10.60 -14.90
CA ILE A 214 5.06 -10.71 -14.89
C ILE A 214 5.53 -11.69 -15.97
N LYS A 215 4.88 -12.84 -16.11
CA LYS A 215 5.33 -13.91 -17.01
C LYS A 215 4.91 -13.69 -18.46
N GLU A 216 3.69 -13.20 -18.67
CA GLU A 216 3.05 -13.16 -19.99
C GLU A 216 3.18 -11.77 -20.65
N TYR A 217 3.51 -10.71 -19.89
CA TYR A 217 3.71 -9.37 -20.42
C TYR A 217 5.09 -8.78 -20.10
N LEU A 218 5.49 -8.73 -18.83
CA LEU A 218 6.70 -8.01 -18.42
C LEU A 218 7.99 -8.70 -18.86
N LEU A 219 8.05 -10.02 -18.71
CA LEU A 219 9.21 -10.87 -19.02
C LEU A 219 8.99 -11.74 -20.25
N ALA A 220 7.91 -11.49 -21.01
CA ALA A 220 7.71 -12.15 -22.28
C ALA A 220 8.89 -11.84 -23.24
N PRO A 221 9.34 -12.82 -24.04
CA PRO A 221 10.48 -12.68 -24.94
C PRO A 221 10.28 -11.65 -26.05
#